data_AF-A0A7J8X424-F1
#
_entry.id   AF-A0A7J8X424-F1
#
_cell.length_a   1.000
_cell.length_b   1.000
_cell.length_c   1.000
_cell.angle_alpha   90.00
_cell.angle_beta   90.00
_cell.angle_gamma   90.00
#
_symmetry.space_group_name_H-M   'P 1'
#
loop_
_entity.id
_entity.type
_entity.pdbx_description
1 polymer ?
#
loop_
_entity_poly.entity_id
_entity_poly.type
_entity_poly.pdbx_seq_one_letter_code
_entity_poly.pdbx_strand_id
1 'polypeptide(L)'
;MLSASHFFMLPLSATLFVPSDDSVFPFPVPVPTSSTTAATASATAFDPLIIPYHIVPQRITFSQLTLFKPFSRLPTLLPSKTLLITNSSHSNFTLDASQISHPDLYLTSAIAVHGIASLLNYTVYGGDPGLVHGLAPALPPPPPPPAMFQPLGDAMGDRRRSDAGCLYGEFAFLLLLIPWLVWCIKIYGNPLGL
;
A
#
# COMPACT_ATOMS: atom_id res chain seq x y z
N MET A 1 -34.20 -20.07 -5.96
CA MET A 1 -34.47 -18.62 -5.82
C MET A 1 -33.14 -17.94 -5.57
N LEU A 2 -32.52 -17.38 -6.62
CA LEU A 2 -31.22 -16.70 -6.51
C LEU A 2 -31.51 -15.28 -6.00
N SER A 3 -31.16 -15.03 -4.75
CA SER A 3 -31.41 -13.75 -4.08
C SER A 3 -30.53 -12.66 -4.71
N ALA A 4 -31.12 -11.82 -5.55
CA ALA A 4 -30.49 -10.68 -6.21
C ALA A 4 -30.32 -9.48 -5.24
N SER A 5 -29.72 -9.69 -4.07
CA SER A 5 -29.67 -8.67 -3.00
C SER A 5 -28.32 -8.53 -2.30
N HIS A 6 -27.24 -9.10 -2.84
CA HIS A 6 -25.90 -8.99 -2.21
C HIS A 6 -24.93 -8.10 -3.01
N PHE A 7 -25.44 -7.12 -3.76
CA PHE A 7 -24.61 -6.16 -4.51
C PHE A 7 -24.23 -4.91 -3.70
N PHE A 8 -24.76 -4.74 -2.48
CA PHE A 8 -24.58 -3.50 -1.69
C PHE A 8 -24.29 -3.71 -0.20
N MET A 9 -23.81 -4.88 0.25
CA MET A 9 -23.14 -4.94 1.54
C MET A 9 -21.75 -4.32 1.39
N LEU A 10 -21.71 -3.00 1.21
CA LEU A 10 -20.48 -2.27 1.48
C LEU A 10 -20.04 -2.66 2.89
N PRO A 11 -18.75 -2.96 3.09
CA PRO A 11 -18.24 -3.22 4.42
C PRO A 11 -18.60 -2.03 5.31
N LEU A 12 -18.75 -2.27 6.62
CA LEU A 12 -19.03 -1.23 7.61
C LEU A 12 -18.03 -0.05 7.51
N SER A 13 -16.88 -0.28 6.85
CA SER A 13 -15.93 0.74 6.47
C SER A 13 -15.28 0.46 5.10
N ALA A 14 -15.07 1.49 4.27
CA ALA A 14 -14.54 1.34 2.92
C ALA A 14 -13.69 2.53 2.45
N THR A 15 -12.83 2.28 1.46
CA THR A 15 -12.14 3.32 0.68
C THR A 15 -12.48 3.14 -0.79
N LEU A 16 -12.94 4.20 -1.44
CA LEU A 16 -13.30 4.22 -2.86
C LEU A 16 -12.26 5.01 -3.64
N PHE A 17 -11.74 4.41 -4.71
CA PHE A 17 -10.89 5.09 -5.68
C PHE A 17 -11.73 5.47 -6.91
N VAL A 18 -12.04 6.75 -7.05
CA VAL A 18 -12.93 7.27 -8.11
C VAL A 18 -12.07 7.82 -9.24
N PRO A 19 -12.16 7.25 -10.45
CA PRO A 19 -11.34 7.71 -11.54
C PRO A 19 -11.88 9.04 -12.11
N SER A 20 -10.99 9.88 -12.63
CA SER A 20 -11.34 11.18 -13.19
C SER A 20 -12.17 11.02 -14.47
N ASP A 21 -13.01 11.99 -14.81
CA ASP A 21 -13.89 12.01 -15.98
C ASP A 21 -13.19 11.78 -17.31
N ASP A 22 -11.93 12.22 -17.43
CA ASP A 22 -11.08 11.97 -18.61
C ASP A 22 -10.61 10.51 -18.76
N SER A 23 -10.77 9.68 -17.73
CA SER A 23 -10.43 8.27 -17.82
C SER A 23 -11.58 7.50 -18.47
N VAL A 24 -11.56 7.52 -19.80
CA VAL A 24 -12.51 6.79 -20.64
C VAL A 24 -12.51 5.32 -20.22
N PHE A 25 -13.63 4.82 -19.68
CA PHE A 25 -13.86 3.39 -19.59
C PHE A 25 -13.61 2.80 -20.99
N PRO A 26 -12.78 1.76 -21.17
CA PRO A 26 -12.36 1.27 -22.50
C PRO A 26 -13.49 0.64 -23.33
N PHE A 27 -14.75 0.99 -23.07
CA PHE A 27 -15.90 0.47 -23.76
C PHE A 27 -16.40 1.50 -24.79
N PRO A 28 -16.49 1.12 -26.09
CA PRO A 28 -16.81 2.04 -27.16
C PRO A 28 -18.19 2.64 -26.94
N VAL A 29 -18.28 3.98 -26.88
CA VAL A 29 -19.55 4.72 -26.88
C VAL A 29 -20.20 4.55 -28.26
N PRO A 30 -21.28 3.77 -28.43
CA PRO A 30 -22.03 3.79 -29.68
C PRO A 30 -22.90 5.03 -29.61
N VAL A 31 -22.48 6.10 -30.27
CA VAL A 31 -23.39 7.19 -30.61
C VAL A 31 -24.46 6.57 -31.52
N PRO A 32 -25.76 6.64 -31.20
CA PRO A 32 -26.79 6.17 -32.11
C PRO A 32 -26.91 7.16 -33.27
N THR A 33 -26.02 7.07 -34.26
CA THR A 33 -26.31 7.62 -35.57
C THR A 33 -27.33 6.71 -36.22
N SER A 34 -28.54 7.22 -36.33
CA SER A 34 -29.65 6.66 -37.07
C SER A 34 -29.24 6.35 -38.52
N SER A 35 -28.79 5.14 -38.81
CA SER A 35 -28.73 4.63 -40.18
C SER A 35 -28.72 3.11 -40.18
N THR A 36 -29.81 2.56 -40.67
CA THR A 36 -30.09 1.14 -40.92
C THR A 36 -29.01 0.50 -41.80
N THR A 37 -28.11 -0.31 -41.24
CA THR A 37 -27.53 -1.46 -41.94
C THR A 37 -26.89 -2.40 -40.92
N ALA A 38 -27.26 -3.69 -40.98
CA ALA A 38 -26.83 -4.71 -40.06
C ALA A 38 -25.31 -4.95 -40.11
N ALA A 39 -24.59 -4.56 -39.05
CA ALA A 39 -23.26 -5.06 -38.73
C ALA A 39 -23.13 -5.08 -37.20
N THR A 40 -23.11 -6.30 -36.65
CA THR A 40 -22.59 -6.69 -35.34
C THR A 40 -22.94 -5.74 -34.18
N ALA A 41 -24.04 -6.01 -33.49
CA ALA A 41 -24.34 -5.40 -32.20
C ALA A 41 -23.26 -5.80 -31.17
N SER A 42 -22.15 -5.06 -31.12
CA SER A 42 -21.27 -5.03 -29.96
C SER A 42 -22.03 -4.28 -28.87
N ALA A 43 -22.82 -5.00 -28.09
CA ALA A 43 -23.25 -4.51 -26.79
C ALA A 43 -21.98 -4.11 -26.03
N THR A 44 -21.77 -2.81 -25.87
CA THR A 44 -20.72 -2.19 -25.07
C THR A 44 -20.88 -2.67 -23.64
N ALA A 45 -20.28 -3.81 -23.31
CA ALA A 45 -20.48 -4.49 -22.04
C ALA A 45 -19.66 -3.78 -20.96
N PHE A 46 -20.32 -3.08 -20.05
CA PHE A 46 -19.72 -2.64 -18.81
C PHE A 46 -19.28 -3.88 -18.01
N ASP A 47 -17.99 -3.98 -17.73
CA ASP A 47 -17.46 -5.04 -16.89
C ASP A 47 -17.85 -4.81 -15.43
N PRO A 48 -18.76 -5.63 -14.85
CA PRO A 48 -19.24 -5.42 -13.49
C PRO A 48 -18.16 -5.64 -12.43
N LEU A 49 -17.03 -6.27 -12.78
CA LEU A 49 -15.92 -6.53 -11.86
C LEU A 49 -15.07 -5.28 -11.62
N ILE A 50 -15.23 -4.22 -12.43
CA ILE A 50 -14.46 -2.99 -12.29
C ILE A 50 -14.75 -2.27 -10.98
N ILE A 51 -16.03 -2.19 -10.58
CA ILE A 51 -16.46 -1.49 -9.37
C ILE A 51 -15.86 -2.14 -8.10
N PRO A 52 -16.02 -3.45 -7.84
CA PRO A 52 -15.47 -4.05 -6.64
C PRO A 52 -13.94 -4.01 -6.59
N TYR A 53 -13.25 -3.87 -7.72
CA TYR A 53 -11.80 -3.67 -7.74
C TYR A 53 -11.36 -2.28 -7.24
N HIS A 54 -12.18 -1.24 -7.45
CA HIS A 54 -11.89 0.13 -7.02
C HIS A 54 -12.25 0.39 -5.54
N ILE A 55 -12.67 -0.64 -4.80
CA ILE A 55 -13.10 -0.52 -3.41
C ILE A 55 -12.21 -1.38 -2.51
N VAL A 56 -11.58 -0.75 -1.53
CA VAL A 56 -10.86 -1.41 -0.44
C VAL A 56 -11.81 -1.57 0.75
N PRO A 57 -11.94 -2.77 1.36
CA PRO A 57 -12.87 -3.03 2.45
C PRO A 57 -12.40 -2.52 3.83
N GLN A 58 -11.74 -1.36 3.82
CA GLN A 58 -11.28 -0.65 5.00
C GLN A 58 -11.23 0.83 4.63
N ARG A 59 -11.60 1.72 5.55
CA ARG A 59 -11.34 3.15 5.40
C ARG A 59 -9.88 3.47 5.66
N ILE A 60 -9.25 4.09 4.68
CA ILE A 60 -7.85 4.48 4.70
C ILE A 60 -7.79 5.93 4.20
N THR A 61 -7.33 6.86 5.02
CA THR A 61 -7.11 8.26 4.58
C THR A 61 -5.85 8.36 3.76
N PHE A 62 -5.63 9.49 3.07
CA PHE A 62 -4.41 9.67 2.30
C PHE A 62 -3.17 9.67 3.20
N SER A 63 -3.25 10.30 4.37
CA SER A 63 -2.19 10.23 5.37
C SER A 63 -1.84 8.79 5.77
N GLN A 64 -2.84 7.91 5.88
CA GLN A 64 -2.61 6.48 6.16
C GLN A 64 -2.05 5.74 4.94
N LEU A 65 -2.52 6.05 3.72
CA LEU A 65 -2.00 5.48 2.47
C LEU A 65 -0.49 5.74 2.32
N THR A 66 -0.01 6.94 2.67
CA THR A 66 1.42 7.29 2.58
C THR A 66 2.32 6.51 3.54
N LEU A 67 1.76 5.84 4.56
CA LEU A 67 2.53 5.01 5.49
C LEU A 67 2.86 3.63 4.93
N PHE A 68 2.17 3.21 3.87
CA PHE A 68 2.45 1.92 3.23
C PHE A 68 3.74 1.96 2.42
N LYS A 69 4.45 0.84 2.39
CA LYS A 69 5.68 0.68 1.59
C LYS A 69 5.32 0.55 0.10
N PRO A 70 6.17 1.05 -0.82
CA PRO A 70 6.07 0.70 -2.22
C PRO A 70 6.00 -0.82 -2.43
N PHE A 71 5.27 -1.23 -3.45
CA PHE A 71 5.00 -2.63 -3.82
C PHE A 71 4.20 -3.45 -2.81
N SER A 72 3.75 -2.84 -1.71
CA SER A 72 2.74 -3.48 -0.87
C SER A 72 1.37 -3.49 -1.55
N ARG A 73 0.47 -4.34 -1.06
CA ARG A 73 -0.84 -4.58 -1.68
C ARG A 73 -2.00 -4.30 -0.74
N LEU A 74 -3.05 -3.72 -1.29
CA LEU A 74 -4.31 -3.46 -0.60
C LEU A 74 -5.37 -4.47 -1.06
N PRO A 75 -6.17 -5.06 -0.14
CA PRO A 75 -7.27 -5.93 -0.52
C PRO A 75 -8.37 -5.13 -1.24
N THR A 76 -9.12 -5.80 -2.12
CA THR A 76 -10.30 -5.19 -2.78
C THR A 76 -11.57 -5.97 -2.47
N LEU A 77 -12.74 -5.42 -2.81
CA LEU A 77 -13.99 -6.16 -2.79
C LEU A 77 -14.10 -7.18 -3.92
N LEU A 78 -13.20 -7.16 -4.90
CA LEU A 78 -13.09 -8.20 -5.92
C LEU A 78 -12.24 -9.36 -5.37
N PRO A 79 -12.82 -10.56 -5.17
CA PRO A 79 -12.11 -11.67 -4.53
C PRO A 79 -10.81 -12.04 -5.24
N SER A 80 -9.77 -12.36 -4.47
CA SER A 80 -8.42 -12.70 -4.95
C SER A 80 -7.74 -11.61 -5.79
N LYS A 81 -8.25 -10.37 -5.79
CA LYS A 81 -7.66 -9.22 -6.47
C LYS A 81 -7.24 -8.17 -5.46
N THR A 82 -6.06 -7.61 -5.70
CA THR A 82 -5.43 -6.62 -4.82
C THR A 82 -4.92 -5.43 -5.63
N LEU A 83 -4.89 -4.24 -5.03
CA LEU A 83 -4.26 -3.05 -5.60
C LEU A 83 -2.79 -3.05 -5.23
N LEU A 84 -1.92 -2.68 -6.17
CA LEU A 84 -0.49 -2.51 -5.96
C LEU A 84 -0.17 -1.04 -5.71
N ILE A 85 0.51 -0.75 -4.60
CA ILE A 85 1.07 0.58 -4.37
C ILE A 85 2.34 0.71 -5.20
N THR A 86 2.26 1.37 -6.35
CA THR A 86 3.39 1.51 -7.28
C THR A 86 4.37 2.60 -6.86
N ASN A 87 3.90 3.64 -6.17
CA ASN A 87 4.74 4.70 -5.60
C ASN A 87 4.10 5.21 -4.31
N SER A 88 4.90 5.34 -3.25
CA SER A 88 4.45 5.84 -1.94
C SER A 88 4.90 7.27 -1.63
N SER A 89 5.51 7.97 -2.59
CA SER A 89 5.89 9.38 -2.42
C SER A 89 4.65 10.25 -2.23
N HIS A 90 4.67 11.12 -1.21
CA HIS A 90 3.54 12.00 -0.90
C HIS A 90 3.14 12.90 -2.09
N SER A 91 4.10 13.33 -2.93
CA SER A 91 3.83 14.19 -4.09
C SER A 91 3.42 13.43 -5.35
N ASN A 92 3.60 12.10 -5.39
CA ASN A 92 3.33 11.28 -6.57
C ASN A 92 2.92 9.87 -6.13
N PHE A 93 1.90 9.78 -5.28
CA PHE A 93 1.39 8.51 -4.79
C PHE A 93 0.59 7.83 -5.91
N THR A 94 0.91 6.57 -6.20
CA THR A 94 0.27 5.83 -7.30
C THR A 94 -0.18 4.44 -6.86
N LEU A 95 -1.38 4.05 -7.32
CA LEU A 95 -1.98 2.72 -7.20
C LEU A 95 -2.14 2.14 -8.59
N ASP A 96 -1.60 0.96 -8.87
CA ASP A 96 -1.64 0.33 -10.19
C ASP A 96 -1.18 1.28 -11.32
N ALA A 97 -0.13 2.06 -11.05
CA ALA A 97 0.38 3.14 -11.90
C ALA A 97 -0.59 4.33 -12.14
N SER A 98 -1.76 4.35 -11.48
CA SER A 98 -2.71 5.47 -11.46
C SER A 98 -2.41 6.40 -10.29
N GLN A 99 -2.17 7.68 -10.57
CA GLN A 99 -1.89 8.68 -9.54
C GLN A 99 -3.14 9.02 -8.72
N ILE A 100 -3.01 9.16 -7.41
CA ILE A 100 -4.04 9.80 -6.58
C ILE A 100 -4.00 11.30 -6.89
N SER A 101 -4.98 11.77 -7.67
CA SER A 101 -5.08 13.16 -8.11
C SER A 101 -5.74 14.04 -7.04
N HIS A 102 -6.74 13.51 -6.34
CA HIS A 102 -7.51 14.23 -5.32
C HIS A 102 -7.58 13.38 -4.04
N PRO A 103 -6.61 13.52 -3.13
CA PRO A 103 -6.65 12.81 -1.86
C PRO A 103 -7.82 13.30 -0.99
N ASP A 104 -8.44 12.39 -0.23
CA ASP A 104 -9.44 12.72 0.80
C ASP A 104 -10.62 13.56 0.29
N LEU A 105 -11.04 13.32 -0.97
CA LEU A 105 -12.15 14.03 -1.63
C LEU A 105 -13.45 13.97 -0.81
N TYR A 106 -13.68 12.85 -0.12
CA TYR A 106 -14.76 12.73 0.85
C TYR A 106 -14.32 11.81 2.00
N LEU A 107 -14.56 12.26 3.23
CA LEU A 107 -14.24 11.51 4.45
C LEU A 107 -15.42 11.52 5.42
N THR A 108 -15.73 10.36 5.96
CA THR A 108 -16.62 10.19 7.15
C THR A 108 -15.90 9.33 8.18
N SER A 109 -16.58 8.85 9.23
CA SER A 109 -16.03 7.85 10.15
C SER A 109 -15.84 6.47 9.50
N ALA A 110 -16.64 6.14 8.48
CA ALA A 110 -16.68 4.81 7.86
C ALA A 110 -16.13 4.79 6.42
N ILE A 111 -16.18 5.91 5.70
CA ILE A 111 -15.88 5.98 4.27
C ILE A 111 -14.73 6.96 4.02
N ALA A 112 -13.81 6.59 3.13
CA ALA A 112 -12.87 7.48 2.49
C ALA A 112 -13.02 7.41 0.97
N VAL A 113 -12.85 8.53 0.28
CA VAL A 113 -12.89 8.61 -1.18
C VAL A 113 -11.66 9.38 -1.65
N HIS A 114 -10.95 8.81 -2.63
CA HIS A 114 -9.82 9.46 -3.28
C HIS A 114 -10.09 9.49 -4.79
N GLY A 115 -9.85 10.63 -5.42
CA GLY A 115 -9.80 10.75 -6.86
C GLY A 115 -8.50 10.17 -7.41
N ILE A 116 -8.58 9.38 -8.48
CA ILE A 116 -7.44 8.83 -9.20
C ILE A 116 -7.43 9.30 -10.66
N ALA A 117 -6.25 9.34 -11.27
CA ALA A 117 -6.06 9.84 -12.62
C ALA A 117 -6.58 8.88 -13.71
N SER A 118 -6.59 7.57 -13.44
CA SER A 118 -6.94 6.54 -14.44
C SER A 118 -7.64 5.35 -13.81
N LEU A 119 -8.47 4.66 -14.59
CA LEU A 119 -9.18 3.46 -14.20
C LEU A 119 -8.20 2.32 -13.82
N LEU A 120 -8.42 1.70 -12.66
CA LEU A 120 -7.60 0.58 -12.17
C LEU A 120 -7.96 -0.70 -12.92
N ASN A 121 -6.94 -1.38 -13.45
CA ASN A 121 -7.14 -2.58 -14.27
C ASN A 121 -6.69 -3.85 -13.53
N TYR A 122 -7.66 -4.62 -13.05
CA TYR A 122 -7.43 -5.86 -12.30
C TYR A 122 -6.84 -7.00 -13.13
N THR A 123 -6.90 -6.94 -14.46
CA THR A 123 -6.27 -7.94 -15.33
C THR A 123 -4.76 -7.75 -15.42
N VAL A 124 -4.28 -6.51 -15.24
CA VAL A 124 -2.86 -6.14 -15.30
C VAL A 124 -2.23 -6.17 -13.92
N TYR A 125 -2.87 -5.54 -12.93
CA TYR A 125 -2.29 -5.34 -11.60
C TYR A 125 -2.96 -6.15 -10.49
N GLY A 126 -4.12 -6.78 -10.74
CA GLY A 126 -4.87 -7.57 -9.77
C GLY A 126 -4.27 -8.96 -9.52
N GLY A 127 -2.97 -9.03 -9.21
CA GLY A 127 -2.29 -10.27 -8.86
C GLY A 127 -2.91 -10.94 -7.63
N ASP A 128 -2.98 -12.27 -7.66
CA ASP A 128 -3.42 -13.08 -6.53
C ASP A 128 -2.30 -13.10 -5.46
N PRO A 129 -2.55 -12.61 -4.23
CA PRO A 129 -1.57 -12.64 -3.16
C PRO A 129 -1.07 -14.05 -2.82
N GLY A 130 -1.81 -15.11 -3.20
CA GLY A 130 -1.41 -16.51 -3.03
C GLY A 130 -0.32 -16.99 -3.99
N LEU A 131 -0.12 -16.33 -5.14
CA LEU A 131 0.85 -16.77 -6.17
C LEU A 131 2.20 -16.03 -6.11
N VAL A 132 2.32 -14.98 -5.30
CA VAL A 132 3.55 -14.15 -5.21
C VAL A 132 4.67 -14.83 -4.41
N HIS A 133 4.40 -15.94 -3.70
CA HIS A 133 5.43 -16.76 -3.07
C HIS A 133 6.23 -17.63 -4.07
N GLY A 134 5.87 -17.64 -5.36
CA GLY A 134 6.51 -18.49 -6.37
C GLY A 134 7.44 -17.79 -7.37
N LEU A 135 7.53 -16.45 -7.37
CA LEU A 135 8.26 -15.69 -8.40
C LEU A 135 9.09 -14.53 -7.85
N ALA A 136 9.65 -14.66 -6.65
CA ALA A 136 10.83 -13.85 -6.33
C ALA A 136 11.96 -14.31 -7.27
N PRO A 137 12.54 -13.43 -8.13
CA PRO A 137 13.81 -13.76 -8.76
C PRO A 137 14.77 -14.09 -7.62
N ALA A 138 15.35 -15.29 -7.63
CA ALA A 138 16.39 -15.64 -6.68
C ALA A 138 17.45 -14.55 -6.77
N LEU A 139 17.59 -13.73 -5.73
CA LEU A 139 18.69 -12.79 -5.63
C LEU A 139 19.97 -13.61 -5.84
N PRO A 140 20.87 -13.21 -6.75
CA PRO A 140 22.12 -13.93 -6.94
C PRO A 140 22.82 -14.04 -5.58
N PRO A 141 23.38 -15.20 -5.22
CA PRO A 141 24.08 -15.35 -3.96
C PRO A 141 25.15 -14.27 -3.82
N PRO A 142 25.37 -13.70 -2.63
CA PRO A 142 26.39 -12.70 -2.43
C PRO A 142 27.75 -13.25 -2.88
N PRO A 143 28.59 -12.43 -3.54
CA PRO A 143 29.91 -12.88 -3.97
C PRO A 143 30.71 -13.35 -2.75
N PRO A 144 31.53 -14.41 -2.88
CA PRO A 144 32.36 -14.88 -1.78
C PRO A 144 33.30 -13.76 -1.32
N PRO A 145 33.53 -13.61 -0.02
CA PRO A 145 34.43 -12.59 0.49
C PRO A 145 35.84 -12.78 -0.08
N PRO A 146 36.57 -11.70 -0.41
CA PRO A 146 37.92 -11.80 -0.95
C PRO A 146 38.83 -12.53 0.04
N ALA A 147 39.66 -13.44 -0.49
CA ALA A 147 40.62 -14.22 0.28
C ALA A 147 41.53 -13.28 1.08
N MET A 148 41.40 -13.31 2.40
CA MET A 148 42.32 -12.64 3.30
C MET A 148 43.70 -13.29 3.16
N PHE A 149 44.70 -12.48 2.82
CA PHE A 149 46.11 -12.86 2.85
C PHE A 149 46.43 -13.51 4.21
N GLN A 150 46.93 -14.75 4.20
CA GLN A 150 47.52 -15.38 5.38
C GLN A 150 48.89 -14.74 5.66
N PRO A 151 49.13 -14.18 6.86
CA PRO A 151 50.48 -13.96 7.34
C PRO A 151 50.96 -15.27 8.00
N LEU A 152 52.07 -15.78 7.49
CA LEU A 152 52.88 -16.82 8.11
C LEU A 152 53.52 -16.26 9.40
N GLY A 153 53.28 -16.90 10.54
CA GLY A 153 53.99 -16.57 11.78
C GLY A 153 53.35 -17.16 13.04
N ASP A 154 53.89 -18.27 13.49
CA ASP A 154 53.58 -18.96 14.74
C ASP A 154 53.85 -18.10 16.00
N ALA A 155 53.04 -18.28 17.05
CA ALA A 155 53.50 -18.49 18.45
C ALA A 155 52.35 -18.32 19.48
N MET A 156 52.07 -19.42 20.17
CA MET A 156 52.00 -19.54 21.63
C MET A 156 51.47 -18.36 22.46
N GLY A 157 50.33 -18.53 23.14
CA GLY A 157 49.92 -17.59 24.20
C GLY A 157 48.50 -17.78 24.72
N ASP A 158 48.40 -18.56 25.80
CA ASP A 158 47.28 -18.67 26.75
C ASP A 158 46.56 -17.33 27.04
N ARG A 159 45.21 -17.29 26.92
CA ARG A 159 44.32 -16.81 28.00
C ARG A 159 42.84 -16.99 27.68
N ARG A 160 42.11 -17.60 28.61
CA ARG A 160 40.65 -17.48 28.75
C ARG A 160 40.19 -16.02 28.69
N ARG A 161 39.09 -15.78 27.97
CA ARG A 161 37.97 -14.92 28.41
C ARG A 161 36.75 -15.19 27.55
N SER A 162 35.74 -15.81 28.15
CA SER A 162 34.36 -15.63 27.71
C SER A 162 33.89 -14.32 28.30
N ASP A 163 33.44 -13.38 27.48
CA ASP A 163 32.59 -12.27 27.92
C ASP A 163 31.59 -11.99 26.79
N ALA A 164 30.31 -12.11 27.15
CA ALA A 164 29.18 -11.73 26.32
C ALA A 164 29.10 -10.20 26.20
N GLY A 165 28.93 -9.68 24.99
CA GLY A 165 28.44 -8.32 24.73
C GLY A 165 27.29 -8.44 23.74
N CYS A 166 26.03 -8.52 24.19
CA CYS A 166 25.19 -7.40 24.66
C CYS A 166 25.03 -6.31 23.59
N LEU A 167 23.97 -6.50 22.80
CA LEU A 167 23.14 -5.53 22.07
C LEU A 167 23.33 -4.08 22.55
N TYR A 168 24.13 -3.32 21.81
CA TYR A 168 24.20 -1.86 21.91
C TYR A 168 23.99 -1.29 20.51
N GLY A 169 22.75 -0.94 20.20
CA GLY A 169 22.40 -0.34 18.91
C GLY A 169 21.23 0.64 18.99
N GLU A 170 20.26 0.44 19.88
CA GLU A 170 19.00 1.22 19.80
C GLU A 170 18.44 1.73 21.15
N PHE A 171 19.27 1.94 22.18
CA PHE A 171 18.78 2.52 23.45
C PHE A 171 19.33 3.92 23.78
N ALA A 172 20.24 4.49 22.97
CA ALA A 172 20.81 5.80 23.24
C ALA A 172 19.80 6.96 23.06
N PHE A 173 18.76 6.79 22.24
CA PHE A 173 17.78 7.85 21.98
C PHE A 173 16.66 7.93 23.03
N LEU A 174 16.33 6.82 23.71
CA LEU A 174 15.26 6.81 24.71
C LEU A 174 15.70 7.40 26.06
N LEU A 175 16.97 7.28 26.44
CA LEU A 175 17.47 7.79 27.72
C LEU A 175 17.61 9.33 27.76
N LEU A 176 17.68 10.01 26.62
CA LEU A 176 17.75 11.47 26.54
C LEU A 176 16.37 12.16 26.53
N LEU A 177 15.31 11.46 26.12
CA LEU A 177 13.95 12.01 26.07
C LEU A 177 13.25 12.00 27.44
N ILE A 178 13.56 11.02 28.29
CA ILE A 178 12.97 10.89 29.63
C ILE A 178 13.26 12.10 30.53
N PRO A 179 14.50 12.61 30.67
CA PRO A 179 14.75 13.79 31.49
C PRO A 179 14.08 15.06 30.95
N TRP A 180 13.93 15.20 29.63
CA TRP A 180 13.22 16.34 29.02
C TRP A 180 11.71 16.27 29.32
N LEU A 181 11.09 15.11 29.17
CA LEU A 181 9.66 14.93 29.42
C LEU A 181 9.31 15.19 30.90
N VAL A 182 10.13 14.71 31.84
CA VAL A 182 9.94 14.95 33.28
C VAL A 182 10.14 16.43 33.64
N TRP A 183 11.10 17.11 33.01
CA TRP A 183 11.32 18.55 33.20
C TRP A 183 10.13 19.39 32.68
N CYS A 184 9.57 19.04 31.51
CA CYS A 184 8.38 19.72 30.98
C CYS A 184 7.15 19.54 31.89
N ILE A 185 6.93 18.35 32.44
CA ILE A 185 5.78 18.12 33.34
C ILE A 185 5.90 18.93 34.64
N LYS A 186 7.13 19.11 35.17
CA LYS A 186 7.35 19.81 36.44
C LYS A 186 7.25 21.34 36.35
N ILE A 187 7.42 21.93 35.17
CA ILE A 187 7.27 23.39 34.96
C ILE A 187 5.81 23.77 34.76
N TYR A 188 5.05 22.97 34.01
CA TYR A 188 3.65 23.27 33.69
C TYR A 188 2.63 22.72 34.72
N GLY A 189 3.08 21.86 35.64
CA GLY A 189 2.22 21.16 36.60
C GLY A 189 2.07 21.77 38.00
N ASN A 190 2.64 22.96 38.27
CA ASN A 190 2.41 23.64 39.55
C ASN A 190 1.30 24.70 39.39
N PRO A 191 0.05 24.43 39.79
CA PRO A 191 -0.90 25.50 40.02
C PRO A 191 -0.47 26.25 41.30
N LEU A 192 0.03 27.47 41.15
CA LEU A 192 0.08 28.41 42.27
C LEU A 192 -1.35 28.82 42.61
N GLY A 193 -1.98 28.00 43.45
CA GLY A 193 -3.15 28.37 44.23
C GLY A 193 -2.71 28.74 45.64
N LEU A 194 -2.60 30.05 45.90
CA LEU A 194 -3.12 30.75 47.08
C LEU A 194 -3.04 32.25 46.85
#